data_AF-A0A7U3UT11-F1
#
_entry.id   AF-A0A7U3UT11-F1
#
_cell.length_a   1.000
_cell.length_b   1.000
_cell.length_c   1.000
_cell.angle_alpha   90.00
_cell.angle_beta   90.00
_cell.angle_gamma   90.00
#
_symmetry.space_group_name_H-M   'P 1'
#
loop_
_entity.id
_entity.type
_entity.pdbx_description
1 polymer ?
#
loop_
_entity_poly.entity_id
_entity_poly.type
_entity_poly.pdbx_seq_one_letter_code
_entity_poly.pdbx_strand_id
1 'polypeptide(L)'
;MIGLRVPGCVQAVAEKRGDTRPVWFYGLGDPSWAVVVFRDGQREAAVWQSGPRRLWEEVAAAVRWWRSLDRPAADRFGLAVTAEEAWVWLDTPGNRLRDR
;
A
#
# COMPACT_ATOMS: atom_id res chain seq x y z
N MET A 1 -6.85 2.70 -4.26
CA MET A 1 -6.35 2.96 -2.90
C MET A 1 -5.37 1.85 -2.50
N ILE A 2 -4.13 2.17 -2.10
CA ILE A 2 -3.09 1.16 -1.77
C ILE A 2 -3.38 0.43 -0.45
N GLY A 3 -3.83 1.15 0.58
CA GLY A 3 -4.04 0.60 1.93
C GLY A 3 -5.02 -0.57 2.01
N LEU A 4 -5.97 -0.66 1.07
CA LEU A 4 -6.88 -1.81 0.95
C LEU A 4 -6.14 -3.14 0.80
N ARG A 5 -5.00 -3.13 0.09
CA ARG A 5 -4.21 -4.33 -0.20
C ARG A 5 -3.05 -4.55 0.75
N VAL A 6 -2.87 -3.66 1.73
CA VAL A 6 -1.82 -3.76 2.74
C VAL A 6 -2.44 -3.44 4.10
N PRO A 7 -3.41 -4.25 4.57
CA PRO A 7 -4.15 -3.96 5.78
C PRO A 7 -3.23 -3.92 7.00
N GLY A 8 -3.55 -3.02 7.93
CA GLY A 8 -2.77 -2.85 9.16
C GLY A 8 -1.34 -2.40 8.93
N CYS A 9 -1.07 -1.62 7.86
CA CYS A 9 0.23 -1.02 7.59
C CYS A 9 0.10 0.51 7.62
N VAL A 10 0.98 1.18 8.35
CA VAL A 10 1.12 2.64 8.33
C VAL A 10 2.43 3.02 7.66
N GLN A 11 2.43 4.14 6.93
CA GLN A 11 3.65 4.71 6.35
C GLN A 11 4.07 5.97 7.08
N ALA A 12 5.38 6.19 7.19
CA ALA A 12 5.97 7.43 7.67
C ALA A 12 7.07 7.88 6.71
N VAL A 13 6.90 9.06 6.11
CA VAL A 13 7.89 9.66 5.22
C VAL A 13 8.86 10.47 6.07
N ALA A 14 10.12 10.06 6.12
CA ALA A 14 11.15 10.83 6.79
C ALA A 14 11.48 12.10 6.00
N GLU A 15 12.02 13.09 6.70
CA GLU A 15 12.58 14.28 6.06
C GLU A 15 13.65 13.88 5.04
N LYS A 16 13.66 14.60 3.92
CA LYS A 16 14.67 14.42 2.88
C LYS A 16 16.03 14.90 3.40
N ARG A 17 17.06 14.09 3.23
CA ARG A 17 18.46 14.41 3.60
C ARG A 17 19.33 14.30 2.36
N GLY A 18 19.79 15.43 1.84
CA GLY A 18 20.51 15.48 0.56
C GLY A 18 19.59 14.98 -0.58
N ASP A 19 20.07 14.01 -1.34
CA ASP A 19 19.32 13.33 -2.40
C ASP A 19 18.44 12.18 -1.90
N THR A 20 18.54 11.82 -0.61
CA THR A 20 17.88 10.64 -0.04
C THR A 20 16.57 10.96 0.66
N ARG A 21 15.55 10.13 0.45
CA ARG A 21 14.26 10.19 1.15
C ARG A 21 13.85 8.81 1.66
N PRO A 22 14.08 8.51 2.95
CA PRO A 22 13.59 7.29 3.57
C PRO A 22 12.07 7.32 3.72
N VAL A 23 11.41 6.21 3.39
CA VAL A 23 9.99 5.96 3.66
C VAL A 23 9.89 4.68 4.46
N TRP A 24 9.33 4.78 5.66
CA TRP A 24 9.11 3.68 6.57
C TRP A 24 7.70 3.14 6.44
N PHE A 25 7.56 1.83 6.64
CA PHE A 25 6.31 1.10 6.72
C PHE A 25 6.33 0.26 7.98
N TYR A 26 5.25 0.31 8.76
CA TYR A 26 5.14 -0.43 10.03
C TYR A 26 3.85 -1.24 10.05
N GLY A 27 3.95 -2.50 10.48
CA GLY A 27 2.80 -3.31 10.85
C GLY A 27 2.17 -2.77 12.14
N LEU A 28 0.85 -2.69 12.16
CA LEU A 28 0.08 -2.22 13.33
C LEU A 28 -0.28 -3.36 14.29
N GLY A 29 -0.18 -4.62 13.86
CA GLY A 29 -0.54 -5.80 14.66
C GLY A 29 0.60 -6.78 14.91
N ASP A 30 1.79 -6.51 14.38
CA ASP A 30 2.93 -7.43 14.42
C ASP A 30 4.25 -6.61 14.30
N PRO A 31 5.43 -7.19 14.61
CA PRO A 31 6.70 -6.46 14.62
C PRO A 31 7.30 -6.24 13.22
N SER A 32 6.51 -6.36 12.14
CA SER A 32 7.02 -6.15 10.79
C SER A 32 7.28 -4.70 10.48
N TRP A 33 8.36 -4.45 9.76
CA TRP A 33 8.71 -3.13 9.26
C TRP A 33 9.46 -3.23 7.94
N ALA A 34 9.40 -2.15 7.17
CA ALA A 34 10.27 -1.93 6.02
C ALA A 34 10.69 -0.47 5.95
N VAL A 35 11.88 -0.22 5.41
CA VAL A 35 12.33 1.12 5.01
C VAL A 35 12.84 1.06 3.58
N VAL A 36 12.39 2.02 2.79
CA VAL A 36 12.82 2.21 1.40
C VAL A 36 13.52 3.54 1.32
N VAL A 37 14.78 3.53 0.88
CA VAL A 37 15.57 4.75 0.73
C VAL A 37 15.60 5.12 -0.75
N PHE A 38 14.71 6.04 -1.12
CA PHE A 38 14.70 6.63 -2.46
C PHE A 38 15.85 7.62 -2.61
N ARG A 39 16.43 7.67 -3.82
CA ARG A 39 17.43 8.66 -4.21
C ARG A 39 16.99 9.39 -5.47
N ASP A 40 17.22 10.68 -5.53
CA ASP A 40 16.88 11.47 -6.71
C ASP A 40 17.57 10.91 -7.98
N GLY A 41 16.83 10.84 -9.08
CA GLY A 41 17.34 10.35 -10.37
C GLY A 41 17.59 8.84 -10.42
N GLN A 42 17.45 8.10 -9.32
CA GLN A 42 17.63 6.65 -9.30
C GLN A 42 16.31 5.91 -9.49
N ARG A 43 16.33 4.88 -10.34
CA ARG A 43 15.19 3.98 -10.55
C ARG A 43 15.06 2.92 -9.47
N GLU A 44 16.18 2.54 -8.88
CA GLU A 44 16.25 1.53 -7.83
C GLU A 44 16.40 2.19 -6.47
N ALA A 45 15.89 1.54 -5.43
CA ALA A 45 15.96 1.99 -4.05
C ALA A 45 16.50 0.87 -3.18
N ALA A 46 17.32 1.23 -2.19
CA ALA A 46 17.74 0.28 -1.17
C ALA A 46 16.58 0.01 -0.20
N VAL A 47 16.41 -1.26 0.16
CA VAL A 47 15.31 -1.71 1.02
C VAL A 47 15.85 -2.57 2.14
N TRP A 48 15.43 -2.26 3.36
CA TRP A 48 15.61 -3.13 4.51
C TRP A 48 14.25 -3.43 5.11
N GLN A 49 14.01 -4.68 5.53
CA GLN A 49 12.75 -5.09 6.13
C GLN A 49 12.96 -6.30 7.04
N SER A 50 12.10 -6.44 8.03
CA SER A 50 12.11 -7.55 8.99
C SER A 50 10.71 -7.80 9.54
N GLY A 51 10.52 -8.94 10.21
CA GLY A 51 9.27 -9.40 10.80
C GLY A 51 8.52 -10.44 9.96
N PRO A 52 7.37 -10.93 10.47
CA PRO A 52 6.59 -11.98 9.82
C PRO A 52 6.01 -11.59 8.46
N ARG A 53 5.83 -10.29 8.18
CA ARG A 53 5.35 -9.76 6.90
C ARG A 53 6.47 -9.11 6.12
N ARG A 54 6.42 -9.26 4.80
CA ARG A 54 7.32 -8.59 3.85
C ARG A 54 6.66 -7.31 3.35
N LEU A 55 6.55 -6.30 4.23
CA LEU A 55 5.72 -5.12 3.99
C LEU A 55 6.08 -4.37 2.71
N TRP A 56 7.36 -4.30 2.32
CA TRP A 56 7.72 -3.66 1.06
C TRP A 56 7.20 -4.45 -0.15
N GLU A 57 7.27 -5.78 -0.10
CA GLU A 57 6.78 -6.63 -1.18
C GLU A 57 5.26 -6.51 -1.33
N GLU A 58 4.53 -6.45 -0.22
CA GLU A 58 3.09 -6.18 -0.18
C GLU A 58 2.74 -4.81 -0.78
N VAL A 59 3.42 -3.74 -0.35
CA VAL A 59 3.22 -2.38 -0.88
C VAL A 59 3.52 -2.31 -2.37
N ALA A 60 4.64 -2.90 -2.81
CA ALA A 60 5.01 -2.94 -4.21
C ALA A 60 3.96 -3.72 -5.05
N ALA A 61 3.44 -4.82 -4.52
CA ALA A 61 2.35 -5.57 -5.16
C ALA A 61 1.05 -4.77 -5.24
N ALA A 62 0.69 -4.06 -4.17
CA ALA A 62 -0.48 -3.19 -4.13
C ALA A 62 -0.36 -2.02 -5.12
N VAL A 63 0.82 -1.41 -5.26
CA VAL A 63 1.09 -0.38 -6.26
C VAL A 63 0.96 -0.94 -7.68
N ARG A 64 1.50 -2.14 -7.96
CA ARG A 64 1.35 -2.80 -9.27
C ARG A 64 -0.12 -3.08 -9.59
N TRP A 65 -0.88 -3.58 -8.62
CA TRP A 65 -2.32 -3.79 -8.77
C TRP A 65 -3.06 -2.48 -9.06
N TRP A 66 -2.82 -1.43 -8.28
CA TRP A 66 -3.47 -0.12 -8.50
C TRP A 66 -3.12 0.47 -9.87
N ARG A 67 -1.87 0.29 -10.35
CA ARG A 67 -1.48 0.67 -11.71
C ARG A 67 -2.19 -0.16 -12.78
N SER A 68 -2.41 -1.45 -12.56
CA SER A 68 -3.16 -2.31 -13.49
C SER A 68 -4.64 -1.93 -13.62
N LEU A 69 -5.18 -1.18 -12.65
CA LEU A 69 -6.53 -0.60 -12.70
C LEU A 69 -6.57 0.79 -13.36
N ASP A 70 -5.47 1.22 -14.00
CA ASP A 70 -5.25 2.58 -14.50
C ASP A 70 -5.35 3.67 -13.43
N ARG A 71 -4.71 3.41 -12.27
CA ARG A 71 -4.46 4.42 -11.23
C ARG A 71 -5.73 5.17 -10.77
N PRO A 72 -6.83 4.48 -10.44
CA PRO A 72 -8.08 5.11 -10.08
C PRO A 72 -7.91 6.01 -8.85
N ALA A 73 -8.54 7.19 -8.90
CA ALA A 73 -8.65 8.10 -7.77
C ALA A 73 -9.52 7.49 -6.67
N ALA A 74 -9.44 8.07 -5.46
CA ALA A 74 -10.07 7.49 -4.26
C ALA A 74 -11.61 7.50 -4.34
N ASP A 75 -12.19 8.49 -5.00
CA ASP A 75 -13.63 8.68 -5.24
C ASP A 75 -14.27 7.58 -6.12
N ARG A 76 -13.47 6.88 -6.92
CA ARG A 76 -13.90 5.72 -7.71
C ARG A 76 -14.06 4.45 -6.87
N PHE A 77 -13.50 4.43 -5.66
CA PHE A 77 -13.71 3.34 -4.72
C PHE A 77 -14.91 3.64 -3.84
N GLY A 78 -15.68 2.61 -3.52
CA GLY A 78 -16.69 2.72 -2.49
C GLY A 78 -16.81 1.47 -1.64
N LEU A 79 -17.56 1.59 -0.56
CA LEU A 79 -17.87 0.50 0.37
C LEU A 79 -19.37 0.22 0.26
N ALA A 80 -19.72 -1.03 -0.03
CA ALA A 80 -21.08 -1.51 0.10
C ALA A 80 -21.19 -2.36 1.37
N VAL A 81 -22.31 -2.21 2.07
CA VAL A 81 -22.58 -2.87 3.34
C VAL A 81 -24.03 -3.36 3.33
N THR A 82 -24.24 -4.63 3.67
CA THR A 82 -25.55 -5.21 4.02
C THR A 82 -25.52 -5.65 5.48
N ALA A 83 -26.61 -6.25 5.97
CA ALA A 83 -26.62 -6.81 7.32
C ALA A 83 -25.69 -8.04 7.44
N GLU A 84 -25.38 -8.71 6.33
CA GLU A 84 -24.63 -9.96 6.28
C GLU A 84 -23.18 -9.78 5.82
N GLU A 85 -22.88 -8.79 4.98
CA GLU A 85 -21.56 -8.62 4.41
C GLU A 85 -21.17 -7.15 4.13
N ALA A 86 -19.87 -6.92 4.03
CA ALA A 86 -19.30 -5.66 3.54
C ALA A 86 -18.24 -5.94 2.48
N TRP A 87 -18.19 -5.10 1.45
CA TRP A 87 -17.18 -5.20 0.40
C TRP A 87 -16.82 -3.87 -0.21
N VAL A 88 -15.56 -3.76 -0.64
CA VAL A 88 -15.09 -2.62 -1.43
C VAL A 88 -15.35 -2.89 -2.91
N TRP A 89 -15.69 -1.85 -3.66
CA TRP A 89 -15.94 -1.90 -5.09
C TRP A 89 -15.22 -0.78 -5.84
N LEU A 90 -15.09 -0.93 -7.16
CA LEU A 90 -14.53 0.07 -8.07
C LEU A 90 -15.57 0.48 -9.12
N ASP A 91 -15.81 1.78 -9.28
CA ASP A 91 -16.80 2.42 -10.16
C ASP A 91 -18.27 2.15 -9.83
N THR A 92 -18.65 0.89 -9.61
CA THR A 92 -20.02 0.52 -9.29
C THR A 92 -20.07 -0.58 -8.22
N PRO A 93 -21.12 -0.65 -7.38
CA PRO A 93 -21.23 -1.66 -6.31
C PRO A 93 -21.14 -3.12 -6.75
N GLY A 94 -21.48 -3.43 -8.01
CA GLY A 94 -21.35 -4.78 -8.58
C GLY A 94 -19.91 -5.23 -8.87
N ASN A 95 -18.98 -4.27 -8.98
CA ASN A 95 -17.56 -4.54 -9.23
C ASN A 95 -16.81 -4.80 -7.92
N ARG A 96 -17.18 -5.87 -7.23
CA ARG A 96 -16.57 -6.25 -5.95
C ARG A 96 -15.07 -6.53 -6.12
N LEU A 97 -14.26 -5.83 -5.34
CA LEU A 97 -12.83 -6.12 -5.21
C LEU A 97 -12.66 -7.28 -4.23
N ARG A 98 -11.98 -8.33 -4.66
CA ARG A 98 -11.62 -9.45 -3.78
C ARG A 98 -10.23 -9.25 -3.21
N ASP A 99 -10.10 -9.45 -1.91
CA ASP A 99 -8.81 -9.71 -1.27
C ASP A 99 -8.29 -11.06 -1.78
N ARG A 100 -6.99 -11.13 -2.05
CA ARG A 100 -6.33 -12.39 -2.41
C ARG A 100 -5.90 -13.08 -1.15
#